data_AF-A0A124EDG7-F1
#
_entry.id   AF-A0A124EDG7-F1
#
_cell.length_a   1.000
_cell.length_b   1.000
_cell.length_c   1.000
_cell.angle_alpha   90.00
_cell.angle_beta   90.00
_cell.angle_gamma   90.00
#
_symmetry.space_group_name_H-M   'P 1'
#
loop_
_entity.id
_entity.type
_entity.pdbx_description
1 polymer ?
#
loop_
_entity_poly.entity_id
_entity_poly.type
_entity_poly.pdbx_seq_one_letter_code
_entity_poly.pdbx_strand_id
1 'polypeptide(L)'
;MLAVLGTVASRIAAGQLAALGLVLGAVVSLTRPTTPWREPMTTDQHADWTRLEVRCPDDVPAATPLSWQIEKVSRHEDRLYRNRMPARRTPTRSPHELERGDVDDALAVLALRESIRRDVECGRGNRIHVTLGLGATWRQVATALDVTPQEARQILREYAEGQRHMWLGYEQQGVEPLGFTAEQHATALALCALADDETTSAADQPA
;
A
#
# COMPACT_ATOMS: atom_id res chain seq x y z
N MET A 1 65.24 24.35 2.66
CA MET A 1 66.29 25.12 1.94
C MET A 1 66.47 24.47 0.57
N LEU A 2 66.08 25.19 -0.50
CA LEU A 2 66.48 25.09 -1.93
C LEU A 2 66.36 23.71 -2.62
N ALA A 3 65.44 23.43 -3.56
CA ALA A 3 65.09 24.08 -4.84
C ALA A 3 66.21 24.06 -5.90
N VAL A 4 65.90 23.53 -7.10
CA VAL A 4 66.28 23.93 -8.49
C VAL A 4 65.88 22.74 -9.42
N LEU A 5 64.85 22.75 -10.28
CA LEU A 5 64.46 23.57 -11.47
C LEU A 5 65.25 23.29 -12.77
N GLY A 6 64.50 23.14 -13.88
CA GLY A 6 64.94 23.25 -15.29
C GLY A 6 64.63 21.98 -16.12
N THR A 7 63.54 21.79 -16.88
CA THR A 7 62.83 22.58 -17.92
C THR A 7 63.57 22.65 -19.27
N VAL A 8 63.03 21.98 -20.32
CA VAL A 8 62.88 22.38 -21.76
C VAL A 8 61.98 21.28 -22.39
N ALA A 9 60.73 21.41 -22.86
CA ALA A 9 59.97 22.37 -23.67
C ALA A 9 60.15 22.28 -25.20
N SER A 10 59.02 22.13 -25.91
CA SER A 10 58.72 22.54 -27.30
C SER A 10 59.06 21.57 -28.46
N ARG A 11 58.27 21.36 -29.53
CA ARG A 11 57.01 22.00 -30.02
C ARG A 11 56.55 21.39 -31.39
N ILE A 12 55.29 21.70 -31.78
CA ILE A 12 54.73 21.89 -33.17
C ILE A 12 54.31 20.59 -33.92
N ALA A 13 53.17 20.46 -34.63
CA ALA A 13 52.06 21.33 -35.10
C ALA A 13 50.82 20.41 -35.33
N ALA A 14 49.57 20.80 -35.06
CA ALA A 14 48.67 21.72 -35.79
C ALA A 14 47.94 21.11 -37.02
N GLY A 15 46.59 21.12 -36.93
CA GLY A 15 45.62 20.89 -38.01
C GLY A 15 44.53 19.88 -37.59
N GLN A 16 43.22 20.16 -37.52
CA GLN A 16 42.39 21.29 -37.94
C GLN A 16 41.14 21.36 -37.04
N LEU A 17 40.68 22.59 -36.80
CA LEU A 17 39.40 22.95 -36.20
C LEU A 17 38.27 22.89 -37.23
N ALA A 18 37.06 22.72 -36.68
CA ALA A 18 35.76 23.19 -37.16
C ALA A 18 34.94 22.29 -38.12
N ALA A 19 33.96 21.59 -37.55
CA ALA A 19 32.60 21.58 -38.07
C ALA A 19 31.62 21.56 -36.88
N LEU A 20 31.11 22.75 -36.54
CA LEU A 20 29.94 22.98 -35.71
C LEU A 20 28.69 22.47 -36.46
N GLY A 21 27.91 21.62 -35.81
CA GLY A 21 26.66 21.08 -36.36
C GLY A 21 25.72 20.64 -35.25
N LEU A 22 25.23 21.61 -34.48
CA LEU A 22 23.87 21.70 -33.94
C LEU A 22 23.00 20.43 -34.06
N VAL A 23 22.83 19.67 -32.98
CA VAL A 23 21.64 18.82 -32.79
C VAL A 23 21.01 19.18 -31.46
N LEU A 24 19.82 19.75 -31.58
CA LEU A 24 18.91 20.13 -30.52
C LEU A 24 18.65 19.00 -29.53
N GLY A 25 18.43 19.40 -28.28
CA GLY A 25 18.10 18.53 -27.17
C GLY A 25 16.92 17.60 -27.45
N ALA A 26 17.17 16.31 -27.33
CA ALA A 26 16.17 15.39 -26.81
C ALA A 26 16.32 15.39 -25.29
N VAL A 27 15.53 16.24 -24.62
CA VAL A 27 15.15 15.95 -23.24
C VAL A 27 14.36 14.65 -23.32
N VAL A 28 15.05 13.53 -23.12
CA VAL A 28 14.38 12.26 -22.82
C VAL A 28 13.68 12.52 -21.50
N SER A 29 12.40 12.86 -21.57
CA SER A 29 11.50 12.71 -20.45
C SER A 29 11.53 11.24 -20.09
N LEU A 30 12.38 10.91 -19.12
CA LEU A 30 12.23 9.72 -18.30
C LEU A 30 10.93 9.93 -17.50
N THR A 31 9.78 9.77 -18.16
CA THR A 31 8.58 9.35 -17.49
C THR A 31 8.94 8.02 -16.85
N ARG A 32 9.30 8.07 -15.57
CA ARG A 32 9.38 6.88 -14.72
C ARG A 32 8.10 6.08 -14.98
N PRO A 33 8.17 4.76 -15.23
CA PRO A 33 6.97 3.95 -15.18
C PRO A 33 6.35 4.18 -13.81
N THR A 34 5.16 4.79 -13.79
CA THR A 34 4.39 4.97 -12.57
C THR A 34 4.07 3.58 -12.06
N THR A 35 4.66 3.24 -10.92
CA THR A 35 4.30 2.05 -10.19
C THR A 35 2.81 2.14 -9.87
N PRO A 36 1.98 1.14 -10.23
CA PRO A 36 0.52 1.27 -10.22
C PRO A 36 -0.09 1.49 -8.82
N TRP A 37 0.72 1.36 -7.77
CA TRP A 37 0.34 1.54 -6.38
C TRP A 37 0.53 2.97 -5.83
N ARG A 38 0.99 3.94 -6.64
CA ARG A 38 1.34 5.31 -6.15
C ARG A 38 0.43 6.43 -6.66
N GLU A 39 -0.51 6.17 -7.56
CA GLU A 39 -1.47 7.21 -7.99
C GLU A 39 -2.68 7.24 -7.06
N PRO A 40 -3.01 8.41 -6.45
CA PRO A 40 -4.28 8.55 -5.75
C PRO A 40 -5.38 8.29 -6.77
N MET A 41 -6.27 7.35 -6.44
CA MET A 41 -7.20 6.89 -7.46
C MET A 41 -8.11 8.00 -7.96
N THR A 42 -8.26 8.05 -9.27
CA THR A 42 -8.99 9.11 -9.97
C THR A 42 -10.49 8.90 -9.88
N THR A 43 -11.28 9.95 -10.15
CA THR A 43 -12.74 9.86 -10.28
C THR A 43 -13.16 8.82 -11.32
N ASP A 44 -12.38 8.65 -12.39
CA ASP A 44 -12.67 7.67 -13.44
C ASP A 44 -12.50 6.23 -12.94
N GLN A 45 -11.46 5.97 -12.15
CA GLN A 45 -11.27 4.67 -11.49
C GLN A 45 -12.38 4.37 -10.47
N HIS A 46 -12.91 5.38 -9.78
CA HIS A 46 -14.07 5.20 -8.89
C HIS A 46 -15.34 4.86 -9.66
N ALA A 47 -15.54 5.48 -10.82
CA ALA A 47 -16.67 5.19 -11.69
C ALA A 47 -16.59 3.76 -12.24
N ASP A 48 -15.40 3.32 -12.66
CA ASP A 48 -15.19 1.96 -13.15
C ASP A 48 -15.35 0.93 -12.02
N TRP A 49 -14.80 1.19 -10.84
CA TRP A 49 -15.05 0.40 -9.63
C TRP A 49 -16.54 0.29 -9.31
N THR A 50 -17.28 1.39 -9.42
CA THR A 50 -18.72 1.42 -9.14
C THR A 50 -19.50 0.49 -10.08
N ARG A 51 -19.08 0.39 -11.36
CA ARG A 51 -19.74 -0.45 -12.37
C ARG A 51 -19.32 -1.91 -12.34
N LEU A 52 -18.13 -2.22 -11.83
CA LEU A 52 -17.61 -3.58 -11.77
C LEU A 52 -18.59 -4.52 -11.02
N GLU A 53 -18.91 -5.66 -11.60
CA GLU A 53 -19.65 -6.69 -10.85
C GLU A 53 -18.68 -7.51 -10.00
N VAL A 54 -19.01 -7.69 -8.72
CA VAL A 54 -18.19 -8.46 -7.78
C VAL A 54 -18.96 -9.72 -7.42
N ARG A 55 -18.48 -10.87 -7.89
CA ARG A 55 -19.11 -12.19 -7.70
C ARG A 55 -18.31 -13.06 -6.74
N CYS A 56 -17.00 -12.83 -6.65
CA CYS A 56 -16.10 -13.44 -5.70
C CYS A 56 -15.11 -12.40 -5.14
N PRO A 57 -14.44 -12.70 -4.00
CA PRO A 57 -13.50 -11.76 -3.39
C PRO A 57 -12.34 -11.37 -4.32
N ASP A 58 -11.93 -12.29 -5.19
CA ASP A 58 -10.78 -12.09 -6.09
C ASP A 58 -11.11 -11.14 -7.27
N ASP A 59 -12.39 -10.81 -7.47
CA ASP A 59 -12.79 -9.78 -8.43
C ASP A 59 -12.42 -8.36 -7.96
N VAL A 60 -12.08 -8.18 -6.67
CA VAL A 60 -11.68 -6.89 -6.10
C VAL A 60 -10.19 -6.66 -6.39
N PRO A 61 -9.82 -5.62 -7.16
CA PRO A 61 -8.42 -5.31 -7.40
C PRO A 61 -7.67 -5.04 -6.08
N ALA A 62 -6.44 -5.56 -5.96
CA ALA A 62 -5.65 -5.45 -4.73
C ALA A 62 -5.40 -3.99 -4.26
N ALA A 63 -5.44 -3.02 -5.17
CA ALA A 63 -5.25 -1.60 -4.84
C ALA A 63 -6.57 -0.87 -4.49
N THR A 64 -7.72 -1.56 -4.45
CA THR A 64 -9.01 -0.94 -4.13
C THR A 64 -9.09 -0.55 -2.64
N PRO A 65 -9.27 0.74 -2.31
CA PRO A 65 -9.36 1.24 -0.95
C PRO A 65 -10.53 0.62 -0.21
N LEU A 66 -10.30 0.29 1.06
CA LEU A 66 -11.35 -0.22 1.96
C LEU A 66 -12.59 0.67 1.98
N SER A 67 -12.44 2.01 1.92
CA SER A 67 -13.57 2.93 1.91
C SER A 67 -14.49 2.72 0.70
N TRP A 68 -13.94 2.38 -0.45
CA TRP A 68 -14.71 2.11 -1.68
C TRP A 68 -15.40 0.76 -1.63
N GLN A 69 -14.76 -0.25 -1.02
CA GLN A 69 -15.38 -1.54 -0.76
C GLN A 69 -16.56 -1.40 0.21
N ILE A 70 -16.39 -0.67 1.31
CA ILE A 70 -17.43 -0.39 2.31
C ILE A 70 -18.61 0.40 1.70
N GLU A 71 -18.31 1.41 0.88
CA GLU A 71 -19.33 2.17 0.15
C GLU A 71 -20.18 1.24 -0.72
N LYS A 72 -19.53 0.35 -1.48
CA LYS A 72 -20.22 -0.58 -2.37
C LYS A 72 -21.05 -1.61 -1.60
N VAL A 73 -20.52 -2.16 -0.50
CA VAL A 73 -21.28 -3.02 0.43
C VAL A 73 -22.54 -2.31 0.90
N SER A 74 -22.42 -1.07 1.37
CA SER A 74 -23.56 -0.27 1.85
C SER A 74 -24.65 -0.12 0.77
N ARG A 75 -24.27 0.11 -0.49
CA ARG A 75 -25.23 0.22 -1.60
C ARG A 75 -26.00 -1.08 -1.87
N HIS A 76 -25.33 -2.23 -1.88
CA HIS A 76 -25.99 -3.53 -2.05
C HIS A 76 -26.87 -3.86 -0.83
N GLU A 77 -26.40 -3.57 0.38
CA GLU A 77 -27.16 -3.78 1.62
C GLU A 77 -28.41 -2.91 1.71
N ASP A 78 -28.36 -1.65 1.26
CA ASP A 78 -29.52 -0.77 1.18
C ASP A 78 -30.61 -1.36 0.29
N ARG A 79 -30.24 -1.93 -0.86
CA ARG A 79 -31.17 -2.62 -1.76
C ARG A 79 -31.79 -3.85 -1.09
N LEU A 80 -30.98 -4.68 -0.43
CA LEU A 80 -31.48 -5.84 0.32
C LEU A 80 -32.36 -5.45 1.51
N TYR A 81 -32.03 -4.37 2.22
CA TYR A 81 -32.81 -3.88 3.35
C TYR A 81 -34.21 -3.42 2.91
N ARG A 82 -34.33 -2.80 1.72
CA ARG A 82 -35.62 -2.41 1.15
C ARG A 82 -36.57 -3.61 0.97
N ASN A 83 -36.06 -4.83 0.76
CA ASN A 83 -36.90 -6.05 0.68
C ASN A 83 -37.72 -6.31 1.95
N ARG A 84 -37.27 -5.81 3.11
CA ARG A 84 -37.96 -5.95 4.39
C ARG A 84 -39.00 -4.84 4.64
N MET A 85 -39.03 -3.81 3.79
CA MET A 85 -39.98 -2.70 3.94
C MET A 85 -41.34 -3.00 3.28
N PRO A 86 -42.45 -2.83 4.01
CA PRO A 86 -43.78 -3.05 3.46
C PRO A 86 -44.09 -2.02 2.36
N ALA A 87 -44.59 -2.50 1.21
CA ALA A 87 -44.87 -1.68 0.02
C ALA A 87 -45.84 -0.50 0.29
N ARG A 88 -46.65 -0.56 1.34
CA ARG A 88 -47.65 0.47 1.71
C ARG A 88 -47.11 1.59 2.59
N ARG A 89 -45.86 1.53 3.06
CA ARG A 89 -45.23 2.61 3.85
C ARG A 89 -44.46 3.62 3.00
N THR A 90 -44.43 3.44 1.68
CA THR A 90 -43.91 4.45 0.76
C THR A 90 -45.03 5.48 0.55
N PRO A 91 -44.90 6.72 1.04
CA PRO A 91 -45.89 7.73 0.77
C PRO A 91 -46.00 7.89 -0.75
N THR A 92 -47.23 7.93 -1.23
CA THR A 92 -47.66 8.29 -2.57
C THR A 92 -46.57 9.02 -3.39
N ARG A 93 -46.04 8.34 -4.43
CA ARG A 93 -45.18 8.89 -5.49
C ARG A 93 -43.97 9.71 -5.01
N SER A 94 -42.90 9.03 -4.58
CA SER A 94 -41.58 9.46 -5.04
C SER A 94 -41.39 8.90 -6.46
N PRO A 95 -40.87 9.66 -7.45
CA PRO A 95 -40.56 9.16 -8.79
C PRO A 95 -39.51 8.05 -8.80
N HIS A 96 -38.83 7.84 -7.66
CA HIS A 96 -37.86 6.79 -7.47
C HIS A 96 -38.54 5.62 -6.76
N GLU A 97 -39.10 4.68 -7.53
CA GLU A 97 -39.28 3.32 -7.01
C GLU A 97 -37.91 2.89 -6.47
N LEU A 98 -37.82 2.72 -5.16
CA LEU A 98 -36.56 2.34 -4.53
C LEU A 98 -36.20 0.95 -5.02
N GLU A 99 -35.13 0.86 -5.80
CA GLU A 99 -34.58 -0.39 -6.32
C GLU A 99 -34.46 -1.40 -5.17
N ARG A 100 -35.13 -2.54 -5.33
CA ARG A 100 -35.12 -3.65 -4.38
C ARG A 100 -33.97 -4.58 -4.73
N GLY A 101 -33.40 -5.20 -3.70
CA GLY A 101 -32.25 -6.07 -3.90
C GLY A 101 -32.62 -7.43 -4.44
N ASP A 102 -31.72 -8.03 -5.20
CA ASP A 102 -31.86 -9.36 -5.79
C ASP A 102 -30.79 -10.34 -5.26
N VAL A 103 -30.62 -11.47 -5.97
CA VAL A 103 -29.60 -12.47 -5.62
C VAL A 103 -28.18 -11.96 -5.87
N ASP A 104 -28.00 -11.09 -6.86
CA ASP A 104 -26.69 -10.55 -7.24
C ASP A 104 -26.19 -9.59 -6.16
N ASP A 105 -27.09 -8.80 -5.59
CA ASP A 105 -26.79 -7.98 -4.42
C ASP A 105 -26.34 -8.81 -3.21
N ALA A 106 -27.01 -9.93 -2.94
CA ALA A 106 -26.64 -10.80 -1.82
C ALA A 106 -25.25 -11.45 -2.02
N LEU A 107 -24.96 -11.91 -3.24
CA LEU A 107 -23.65 -12.48 -3.58
C LEU A 107 -22.54 -11.43 -3.53
N ALA A 108 -22.80 -10.22 -4.05
CA ALA A 108 -21.85 -9.12 -3.99
C ALA A 108 -21.51 -8.73 -2.55
N VAL A 109 -22.49 -8.68 -1.64
CA VAL A 109 -22.24 -8.43 -0.21
C VAL A 109 -21.34 -9.51 0.41
N LEU A 110 -21.58 -10.78 0.12
CA LEU A 110 -20.74 -11.88 0.62
C LEU A 110 -19.30 -11.76 0.10
N ALA A 111 -19.14 -11.57 -1.20
CA ALA A 111 -17.83 -11.45 -1.84
C ALA A 111 -17.04 -10.23 -1.32
N LEU A 112 -17.69 -9.05 -1.23
CA LEU A 112 -17.06 -7.83 -0.74
C LEU A 112 -16.69 -7.91 0.74
N ARG A 113 -17.56 -8.48 1.60
CA ARG A 113 -17.23 -8.64 3.02
C ARG A 113 -16.07 -9.60 3.23
N GLU A 114 -16.00 -10.67 2.45
CA GLU A 114 -14.86 -11.60 2.48
C GLU A 114 -13.58 -10.94 1.96
N SER A 115 -13.66 -10.13 0.90
CA SER A 115 -12.53 -9.30 0.43
C SER A 115 -12.04 -8.35 1.53
N ILE A 116 -12.93 -7.59 2.15
CA ILE A 116 -12.61 -6.68 3.27
C ILE A 116 -11.95 -7.46 4.42
N ARG A 117 -12.48 -8.63 4.77
CA ARG A 117 -11.89 -9.49 5.82
C ARG A 117 -10.46 -9.87 5.45
N ARG A 118 -10.21 -10.32 4.21
CA ARG A 118 -8.86 -10.67 3.75
C ARG A 118 -7.92 -9.47 3.78
N ASP A 119 -8.37 -8.30 3.33
CA ASP A 119 -7.57 -7.07 3.31
C ASP A 119 -7.20 -6.62 4.74
N VAL A 120 -8.16 -6.60 5.65
CA VAL A 120 -7.93 -6.27 7.07
C VAL A 120 -6.96 -7.25 7.72
N GLU A 121 -7.08 -8.55 7.47
CA GLU A 121 -6.14 -9.55 8.01
C GLU A 121 -4.74 -9.41 7.40
N CYS A 122 -4.62 -9.20 6.09
CA CYS A 122 -3.34 -8.94 5.42
C CYS A 122 -2.64 -7.70 5.97
N GLY A 123 -3.39 -6.64 6.30
CA GLY A 123 -2.87 -5.40 6.87
C GLY A 123 -2.58 -5.45 8.38
N ARG A 124 -2.95 -6.53 9.07
CA ARG A 124 -2.94 -6.61 10.54
C ARG A 124 -1.53 -6.49 11.11
N GLY A 125 -0.55 -7.20 10.55
CA GLY A 125 0.85 -7.12 10.98
C GLY A 125 1.47 -5.74 10.78
N ASN A 126 1.15 -5.08 9.65
CA ASN A 126 1.55 -3.69 9.42
C ASN A 126 0.95 -2.75 10.47
N ARG A 127 -0.33 -2.93 10.82
CA ARG A 127 -0.98 -2.12 11.85
C ARG A 127 -0.31 -2.28 13.21
N ILE A 128 0.01 -3.51 13.61
CA ILE A 128 0.78 -3.80 14.83
C ILE A 128 2.13 -3.08 14.80
N HIS A 129 2.87 -3.22 13.70
CA HIS A 129 4.19 -2.58 13.52
C HIS A 129 4.11 -1.06 13.70
N VAL A 130 3.17 -0.40 13.02
CA VAL A 130 2.95 1.05 13.14
C VAL A 130 2.56 1.43 14.56
N THR A 131 1.63 0.70 15.18
CA THR A 131 1.14 0.99 16.54
C THR A 131 2.25 0.89 17.59
N LEU A 132 3.10 -0.14 17.52
CA LEU A 132 4.27 -0.26 18.39
C LEU A 132 5.29 0.84 18.12
N GLY A 133 5.53 1.17 16.84
CA GLY A 133 6.38 2.31 16.46
C GLY A 133 5.89 3.63 17.05
N LEU A 134 4.58 3.83 17.19
CA LEU A 134 4.01 5.00 17.86
C LEU A 134 4.09 4.96 19.40
N GLY A 135 4.77 3.96 19.98
CA GLY A 135 5.03 3.85 21.41
C GLY A 135 3.94 3.11 22.19
N ALA A 136 3.05 2.36 21.53
CA ALA A 136 2.14 1.47 22.24
C ALA A 136 2.88 0.28 22.86
N THR A 137 2.34 -0.26 23.95
CA THR A 137 2.84 -1.51 24.54
C THR A 137 2.19 -2.74 23.90
N TRP A 138 2.84 -3.89 24.01
CA TRP A 138 2.26 -5.17 23.59
C TRP A 138 0.93 -5.48 24.29
N ARG A 139 0.77 -5.11 25.57
CA ARG A 139 -0.50 -5.25 26.30
C ARG A 139 -1.63 -4.44 25.67
N GLN A 140 -1.36 -3.20 25.26
CA GLN A 140 -2.35 -2.34 24.58
C GLN A 140 -2.74 -2.91 23.23
N VAL A 141 -1.76 -3.36 22.43
CA VAL A 141 -2.00 -4.01 21.14
C VAL A 141 -2.84 -5.27 21.29
N ALA A 142 -2.47 -6.14 22.23
CA ALA A 142 -3.18 -7.38 22.53
C ALA A 142 -4.64 -7.12 22.92
N THR A 143 -4.86 -6.14 23.80
CA THR A 143 -6.21 -5.71 24.21
C THR A 143 -7.04 -5.20 23.04
N ALA A 144 -6.45 -4.36 22.18
CA ALA A 144 -7.14 -3.78 21.03
C ALA A 144 -7.54 -4.83 19.98
N LEU A 145 -6.78 -5.93 19.90
CA LEU A 145 -7.00 -7.03 18.98
C LEU A 145 -7.78 -8.20 19.58
N ASP A 146 -8.11 -8.13 20.87
CA ASP A 146 -8.71 -9.23 21.67
C ASP A 146 -7.94 -10.55 21.53
N VAL A 147 -6.63 -10.48 21.70
CA VAL A 147 -5.71 -11.64 21.67
C VAL A 147 -4.70 -11.54 22.81
N THR A 148 -3.88 -12.57 22.99
CA THR A 148 -2.73 -12.51 23.90
C THR A 148 -1.57 -11.72 23.29
N PRO A 149 -0.67 -11.14 24.11
CA PRO A 149 0.56 -10.51 23.62
C PRO A 149 1.43 -11.44 22.77
N GLN A 150 1.44 -12.74 23.05
CA GLN A 150 2.24 -13.69 22.27
C GLN A 150 1.65 -13.95 20.87
N GLU A 151 0.32 -14.02 20.74
CA GLU A 151 -0.35 -14.11 19.44
C GLU A 151 -0.10 -12.84 18.61
N ALA A 152 -0.20 -11.66 19.23
CA ALA A 152 0.13 -10.40 18.55
C ALA A 152 1.59 -10.36 18.07
N ARG A 153 2.54 -10.86 18.86
CA ARG A 153 3.95 -11.00 18.44
C ARG A 153 4.11 -11.96 17.27
N GLN A 154 3.40 -13.08 17.27
CA GLN A 154 3.45 -14.05 16.17
C GLN A 154 3.00 -13.39 14.86
N ILE A 155 1.90 -12.62 14.88
CA ILE A 155 1.41 -11.88 13.71
C ILE A 155 2.48 -10.89 13.20
N LEU A 156 3.17 -10.17 14.09
CA LEU A 156 4.23 -9.25 13.68
C LEU A 156 5.42 -9.98 13.06
N ARG A 157 5.83 -11.13 13.60
CA ARG A 157 6.93 -11.94 13.04
C ARG A 157 6.60 -12.42 11.63
N GLU A 158 5.43 -13.02 11.45
CA GLU A 158 4.99 -13.51 10.14
C GLU A 158 4.91 -12.38 9.11
N TYR A 159 4.43 -11.20 9.53
CA TYR A 159 4.43 -10.02 8.70
C TYR A 159 5.84 -9.57 8.32
N ALA A 160 6.76 -9.45 9.29
CA ALA A 160 8.14 -9.04 9.04
C ALA A 160 8.84 -10.02 8.07
N GLU A 161 8.67 -11.33 8.29
CA GLU A 161 9.20 -12.38 7.41
C GLU A 161 8.62 -12.26 5.99
N GLY A 162 7.31 -12.05 5.86
CA GLY A 162 6.65 -11.83 4.57
C GLY A 162 7.17 -10.59 3.84
N GLN A 163 7.35 -9.46 4.56
CA GLN A 163 7.92 -8.24 4.00
C GLN A 163 9.37 -8.45 3.54
N ARG A 164 10.15 -9.24 4.30
CA ARG A 164 11.54 -9.54 3.93
C ARG A 164 11.62 -10.47 2.73
N HIS A 165 10.76 -11.48 2.67
CA HIS A 165 10.68 -12.39 1.53
C HIS A 165 10.30 -11.63 0.25
N MET A 166 9.35 -10.70 0.35
CA MET A 166 8.93 -9.83 -0.74
C MET A 166 10.09 -9.00 -1.28
N TRP A 167 10.84 -8.33 -0.39
CA TRP A 167 12.01 -7.53 -0.77
C TRP A 167 13.02 -8.35 -1.58
N LEU A 168 13.37 -9.54 -1.07
CA LEU A 168 14.31 -10.45 -1.72
C LEU A 168 13.81 -10.93 -3.09
N GLY A 169 12.50 -11.15 -3.23
CA GLY A 169 11.89 -11.51 -4.51
C GLY A 169 12.03 -10.40 -5.55
N TYR A 170 11.76 -9.15 -5.18
CA TYR A 170 11.93 -8.00 -6.08
C TYR A 170 13.40 -7.75 -6.44
N GLU A 171 14.33 -7.87 -5.48
CA GLU A 171 15.77 -7.76 -5.77
C GLU A 171 16.22 -8.79 -6.81
N GLN A 172 15.77 -10.05 -6.68
CA GLN A 172 16.09 -11.11 -7.64
C GLN A 172 15.54 -10.82 -9.05
N GLN A 173 14.41 -10.11 -9.14
CA GLN A 173 13.79 -9.71 -10.40
C GLN A 173 14.41 -8.43 -11.00
N GLY A 174 15.32 -7.75 -10.29
CA GLY A 174 15.99 -6.54 -10.76
C GLY A 174 15.07 -5.32 -10.86
N VAL A 175 13.96 -5.32 -10.12
CA VAL A 175 12.98 -4.23 -10.03
C VAL A 175 13.05 -3.55 -8.67
N GLU A 176 12.55 -2.32 -8.58
CA GLU A 176 12.55 -1.56 -7.31
C GLU A 176 11.88 -2.37 -6.19
N PRO A 177 12.62 -2.70 -5.11
CA PRO A 177 12.09 -3.57 -4.08
C PRO A 177 10.97 -2.94 -3.27
N LEU A 178 9.90 -3.71 -3.08
CA LEU A 178 8.89 -3.46 -2.05
C LEU A 178 9.12 -4.39 -0.87
N GLY A 179 8.75 -3.91 0.31
CA GLY A 179 8.85 -4.65 1.58
C GLY A 179 9.97 -4.13 2.45
N PHE A 180 10.47 -5.00 3.34
CA PHE A 180 11.47 -4.62 4.34
C PHE A 180 12.89 -4.87 3.85
N THR A 181 13.72 -3.81 3.95
CA THR A 181 15.17 -3.96 3.95
C THR A 181 15.62 -4.88 5.09
N ALA A 182 16.87 -5.33 5.05
CA ALA A 182 17.42 -6.13 6.15
C ALA A 182 17.36 -5.40 7.50
N GLU A 183 17.60 -4.09 7.49
CA GLU A 183 17.55 -3.24 8.68
C GLU A 183 16.12 -3.08 9.20
N GLN A 184 15.15 -2.75 8.32
CA GLN A 184 13.74 -2.64 8.70
C GLN A 184 13.19 -3.95 9.26
N HIS A 185 13.59 -5.08 8.67
CA HIS A 185 13.25 -6.41 9.18
C HIS A 185 13.83 -6.66 10.58
N ALA A 186 15.11 -6.31 10.80
CA ALA A 186 15.74 -6.45 12.11
C ALA A 186 15.05 -5.57 13.17
N THR A 187 14.68 -4.34 12.83
CA THR A 187 13.91 -3.45 13.71
C THR A 187 12.56 -4.05 14.08
N ALA A 188 11.82 -4.60 13.12
CA ALA A 188 10.54 -5.26 13.41
C ALA A 188 10.70 -6.49 14.32
N LEU A 189 11.78 -7.26 14.16
CA LEU A 189 12.07 -8.38 15.06
C LEU A 189 12.51 -7.92 16.46
N ALA A 190 13.21 -6.79 16.57
CA ALA A 190 13.58 -6.21 17.87
C ALA A 190 12.34 -5.81 18.68
N LEU A 191 11.28 -5.29 18.03
CA LEU A 191 9.99 -5.01 18.68
C LEU A 191 9.38 -6.26 19.34
N CYS A 192 9.55 -7.43 18.72
CA CYS A 192 9.05 -8.69 19.26
C CYS A 192 9.74 -9.13 20.56
N ALA A 193 10.93 -8.59 20.85
CA ALA A 193 11.70 -8.90 22.05
C ALA A 193 11.32 -8.03 23.27
N LEU A 194 10.58 -6.94 23.05
CA LEU A 194 10.12 -6.05 24.14
C LEU A 194 9.19 -6.78 25.12
N ALA A 195 9.28 -6.42 26.40
CA ALA A 195 8.35 -6.89 27.42
C ALA A 195 6.92 -6.34 27.18
N ASP A 196 5.92 -6.95 27.84
CA ASP A 196 4.50 -6.62 27.59
C ASP A 196 4.12 -5.15 27.88
N ASP A 197 4.83 -4.52 28.81
CA ASP A 197 4.61 -3.15 29.27
C ASP A 197 5.71 -2.17 28.80
N GLU A 198 6.67 -2.67 28.03
CA GLU A 198 7.76 -1.86 27.49
C GLU A 198 7.32 -1.15 26.22
N THR A 199 7.87 0.05 25.99
CA THR A 199 7.65 0.85 24.79
C THR A 199 8.97 1.06 24.06
N THR A 200 8.92 1.29 22.74
CA THR A 200 10.09 1.79 22.02
C THR A 200 10.45 3.19 22.52
N SER A 201 11.66 3.32 23.04
CA SER A 201 12.16 4.60 23.52
C SER A 201 12.26 5.60 22.36
N ALA A 202 11.84 6.85 22.57
CA ALA A 202 11.82 7.89 21.53
C ALA A 202 13.23 8.22 20.94
N ALA A 203 14.30 7.68 21.53
CA ALA A 203 15.68 7.85 21.07
C ALA A 203 16.08 6.89 19.93
N ASP A 204 15.31 5.83 19.65
CA ASP A 204 15.67 4.76 18.70
C ASP A 204 14.93 4.85 17.35
N GLN A 205 14.22 5.93 17.06
CA GLN A 205 13.60 6.11 15.74
C GLN A 205 14.55 6.81 14.76
N PRO A 206 14.93 6.18 13.64
CA PRO A 206 15.55 6.91 12.54
C PRO A 206 14.52 7.89 11.96
N ALA A 207 14.96 9.14 11.80
CA ALA A 207 14.18 10.25 11.23
C ALA A 207 13.78 10.01 9.77
#